data_AF-A0A2M7CQT0-F1
#
_entry.id   AF-A0A2M7CQT0-F1
#
_cell.length_a   1.000
_cell.length_b   1.000
_cell.length_c   1.000
_cell.angle_alpha   90.00
_cell.angle_beta   90.00
_cell.angle_gamma   90.00
#
_symmetry.space_group_name_H-M   'P 1'
#
loop_
_entity.id
_entity.type
_entity.pdbx_description
1 polymer ?
#
loop_
_entity_poly.entity_id
_entity_poly.type
_entity_poly.pdbx_seq_one_letter_code
_entity_poly.pdbx_strand_id
1 'polypeptide(L)'
;MKRPIFLFFIIILLAIVAVFFVYPPHKIIWGTSPKFFQSFDWLEKKLPWKLGLDLVGGTHLIYEINMEQVDGIDRDSVISGLRDVIEKRVNLFGVAEPSIVTAKEGDNYRLIVELAGIKDVKEAVNQIGSTP
;
A
#
# COMPACT_ATOMS: atom_id res chain seq x y z
N MET A 1 -25.89 28.92 -47.74
CA MET A 1 -26.80 27.98 -47.03
C MET A 1 -25.96 26.89 -46.37
N LYS A 2 -25.79 26.94 -45.04
CA LYS A 2 -25.11 25.88 -44.27
C LYS A 2 -25.96 24.61 -44.40
N ARG A 3 -25.40 23.51 -44.93
CA ARG A 3 -26.13 22.24 -45.12
C ARG A 3 -26.24 21.52 -43.77
N PRO A 4 -27.40 21.53 -43.08
CA PRO A 4 -27.52 20.99 -41.72
C PRO A 4 -27.27 19.48 -41.66
N ILE A 5 -27.39 18.80 -42.80
CA ILE A 5 -27.10 17.37 -42.99
C ILE A 5 -25.63 17.05 -42.67
N PHE A 6 -24.68 17.92 -43.00
CA PHE A 6 -23.27 17.67 -42.71
C PHE A 6 -22.97 17.72 -41.20
N LEU A 7 -23.60 18.64 -40.46
CA LEU A 7 -23.49 18.71 -39.01
C LEU A 7 -24.08 17.48 -38.33
N PHE A 8 -25.19 16.95 -38.85
CA PHE A 8 -25.80 15.72 -38.34
C PHE A 8 -24.85 14.50 -38.46
N PHE A 9 -24.18 14.35 -39.60
CA PHE A 9 -23.18 13.28 -39.77
C PHE A 9 -21.95 13.45 -38.86
N ILE A 10 -21.50 14.68 -38.62
CA ILE A 10 -20.44 14.95 -37.65
C ILE A 10 -20.87 14.54 -36.25
N ILE A 11 -22.08 14.91 -35.84
CA ILE A 11 -22.60 14.56 -34.50
C ILE A 11 -22.72 13.04 -34.34
N ILE A 12 -23.19 12.33 -35.37
CA ILE A 12 -23.24 10.85 -35.37
C ILE A 12 -21.84 10.26 -35.26
N LEU A 13 -20.87 10.75 -36.05
CA LEU A 13 -19.49 10.28 -36.00
C LEU A 13 -18.90 10.48 -34.60
N LEU A 14 -19.13 11.66 -34.01
CA LEU A 14 -18.64 12.01 -32.67
C LEU A 14 -19.30 11.15 -31.59
N ALA A 15 -20.60 10.86 -31.73
CA ALA A 15 -21.31 9.94 -30.85
C ALA A 15 -20.77 8.50 -30.95
N ILE A 16 -20.48 8.01 -32.15
CA ILE A 16 -19.88 6.68 -32.35
C ILE A 16 -18.48 6.61 -31.72
N VAL A 17 -17.66 7.64 -31.91
CA VAL A 17 -16.33 7.75 -31.29
C VAL A 17 -16.44 7.80 -29.77
N ALA A 18 -17.40 8.56 -29.23
CA ALA A 18 -17.63 8.64 -27.79
C ALA A 18 -18.09 7.30 -27.21
N VAL A 19 -19.00 6.59 -27.87
CA VAL A 19 -19.44 5.24 -27.46
C VAL A 19 -18.25 4.26 -27.48
N PHE A 20 -17.42 4.31 -28.51
CA PHE A 20 -16.23 3.47 -28.62
C PHE A 20 -15.18 3.77 -27.53
N PHE A 21 -15.10 5.02 -27.07
CA PHE A 21 -14.18 5.43 -26.00
C PHE A 21 -14.72 5.11 -24.60
N VAL A 22 -16.02 5.34 -24.36
CA VAL A 22 -16.68 5.08 -23.07
C VAL A 22 -16.88 3.58 -22.81
N TYR A 23 -17.14 2.80 -23.87
CA TYR A 23 -17.20 1.34 -23.82
C TYR A 23 -15.95 0.75 -24.47
N PRO A 24 -14.84 0.57 -23.72
CA PRO A 24 -13.68 -0.09 -24.25
C PRO A 24 -14.08 -1.51 -24.70
N PRO A 25 -13.81 -1.91 -25.96
CA PRO A 25 -14.33 -3.14 -26.57
C PRO A 25 -13.85 -4.44 -25.91
N HIS A 26 -12.98 -4.36 -24.89
CA HIS A 26 -12.53 -5.51 -24.12
C HIS A 26 -13.68 -6.27 -23.42
N LYS A 27 -14.85 -5.64 -23.20
CA LYS A 27 -16.03 -6.31 -22.62
C LYS A 27 -17.09 -6.77 -23.62
N ILE A 28 -17.08 -6.28 -24.87
CA ILE A 28 -18.18 -6.49 -25.83
C ILE A 28 -17.92 -7.67 -26.78
N ILE A 29 -16.66 -7.92 -27.16
CA ILE A 29 -16.32 -8.99 -28.11
C ILE A 29 -15.72 -10.15 -27.31
N TRP A 30 -16.38 -11.31 -27.34
CA TRP A 30 -15.93 -12.55 -26.70
C TRP A 30 -14.43 -12.79 -26.91
N GLY A 31 -13.63 -12.59 -25.87
CA GLY A 31 -12.28 -13.15 -25.70
C GLY A 31 -11.16 -12.73 -26.67
N THR A 32 -11.43 -12.03 -27.77
CA THR A 32 -10.39 -11.60 -28.72
C THR A 32 -10.31 -10.08 -28.81
N SER A 33 -9.38 -9.50 -28.06
CA SER A 33 -8.97 -8.11 -28.23
C SER A 33 -8.21 -7.95 -29.55
N PRO A 34 -8.54 -6.95 -30.40
CA PRO A 34 -7.69 -6.58 -31.53
C PRO A 34 -6.29 -6.20 -31.00
N LYS A 35 -5.22 -6.74 -31.59
CA LYS A 35 -3.82 -6.55 -31.15
C LYS A 35 -3.41 -5.09 -30.93
N PHE A 36 -4.08 -4.14 -31.60
CA PHE A 36 -3.87 -2.70 -31.42
C PHE A 36 -4.21 -2.21 -30.00
N PHE A 37 -5.24 -2.77 -29.36
CA PHE A 37 -5.67 -2.37 -28.00
C PHE A 37 -4.89 -3.06 -26.89
N GLN A 38 -4.27 -4.22 -27.15
CA GLN A 38 -3.34 -4.86 -26.19
C GLN A 38 -2.11 -3.99 -25.93
N SER A 39 -1.71 -3.15 -26.89
CA SER A 39 -0.62 -2.18 -26.75
C SER A 39 -0.89 -1.05 -25.76
N PHE A 40 -2.09 -0.96 -25.16
CA PHE A 40 -2.41 -0.02 -24.08
C PHE A 40 -2.54 -0.72 -22.70
N ASP A 41 -2.54 -2.06 -22.65
CA ASP A 41 -2.67 -2.87 -21.43
C ASP A 41 -1.47 -2.66 -20.47
N TRP A 42 -0.29 -2.28 -21.00
CA TRP A 42 0.89 -1.97 -20.19
C TRP A 42 0.76 -0.68 -19.38
N LEU A 43 -0.15 0.22 -19.76
CA LEU A 43 -0.38 1.48 -19.06
C LEU A 43 -1.21 1.24 -17.77
N GLU A 44 -2.14 0.28 -17.81
CA GLU A 44 -2.92 -0.14 -16.63
C GLU A 44 -2.10 -1.04 -15.69
N LYS A 45 -1.25 -1.93 -16.22
CA LYS A 45 -0.50 -2.91 -15.40
C LYS A 45 0.67 -2.36 -14.59
N LYS A 46 1.10 -1.11 -14.81
CA LYS A 46 2.35 -0.57 -14.21
C LYS A 46 2.18 0.26 -12.94
N LEU A 47 0.97 0.40 -12.41
CA LEU A 47 0.74 1.04 -11.11
C LEU A 47 0.15 0.02 -10.14
N PRO A 48 0.99 -0.84 -9.51
CA PRO A 48 0.51 -1.61 -8.37
C PRO A 48 0.13 -0.60 -7.28
N TRP A 49 -1.17 -0.48 -7.01
CA TRP A 49 -1.69 0.38 -5.95
C TRP A 49 -1.10 -0.11 -4.64
N LYS A 50 -0.35 0.75 -3.93
CA LYS A 50 0.08 0.47 -2.56
C LYS A 50 -1.15 0.59 -1.68
N LEU A 51 -1.65 -0.56 -1.24
CA LEU A 51 -2.79 -0.66 -0.36
C LEU A 51 -2.28 -0.53 1.09
N GLY A 52 -2.93 0.30 1.90
CA GLY A 52 -2.56 0.48 3.32
C GLY A 52 -3.06 -0.66 4.22
N LEU A 53 -2.72 -0.60 5.52
CA LEU A 53 -3.08 -1.62 6.52
C LEU A 53 -4.58 -1.96 6.57
N ASP A 54 -5.46 -0.97 6.42
CA ASP A 54 -6.93 -1.17 6.45
C ASP A 54 -7.43 -2.02 5.26
N LEU A 55 -6.72 -1.98 4.13
CA LEU A 55 -7.09 -2.70 2.91
C LEU A 55 -6.29 -4.00 2.71
N VAL A 56 -5.02 -4.04 3.12
CA VAL A 56 -4.15 -5.23 3.01
C VAL A 56 -4.30 -6.16 4.21
N GLY A 57 -4.68 -5.61 5.36
CA GLY A 57 -4.51 -6.26 6.65
C GLY A 57 -3.03 -6.38 7.03
N GLY A 58 -2.79 -6.93 8.22
CA GLY A 58 -1.44 -7.08 8.75
C GLY A 58 -1.43 -7.61 10.18
N THR A 59 -0.27 -7.50 10.81
CA THR A 59 -0.07 -7.85 12.22
C THR A 59 0.10 -6.59 13.06
N HIS A 60 -0.60 -6.55 14.19
CA HIS A 60 -0.46 -5.52 15.23
C HIS A 60 0.16 -6.17 16.47
N LEU A 61 1.33 -5.70 16.88
CA LEU A 61 2.10 -6.25 17.98
C LEU A 61 2.30 -5.17 19.06
N ILE A 62 2.03 -5.53 20.31
CA ILE A 62 2.24 -4.65 21.45
C ILE A 62 3.32 -5.28 22.32
N TYR A 63 4.45 -4.59 22.44
CA TYR A 63 5.55 -4.98 23.31
C TYR A 63 5.57 -4.10 24.54
N GLU A 64 5.81 -4.71 25.70
CA GLU A 64 6.11 -3.99 26.92
C GLU A 64 7.64 -3.90 27.09
N ILE A 65 8.13 -2.70 27.35
CA ILE A 65 9.56 -2.44 27.49
C ILE A 65 9.91 -2.45 28.97
N ASN A 66 10.75 -3.40 29.38
CA ASN A 66 11.31 -3.40 30.73
C ASN A 66 12.39 -2.31 30.84
N MET A 67 12.14 -1.31 31.70
CA MET A 67 13.03 -0.18 31.98
C MET A 67 13.64 -0.20 33.38
N GLU A 68 13.59 -1.34 34.08
CA GLU A 68 14.12 -1.49 35.45
C GLU A 68 15.62 -1.19 35.54
N GLN A 69 16.38 -1.46 34.46
CA GLN A 69 17.83 -1.30 34.40
C GLN A 69 18.30 -0.01 33.69
N VAL A 70 17.36 0.86 33.29
CA VAL A 70 17.66 2.07 32.52
C VAL A 70 17.43 3.30 33.39
N ASP A 71 18.48 4.11 33.55
CA ASP A 71 18.42 5.38 34.26
C ASP A 71 17.38 6.32 33.63
N GLY A 72 16.64 7.02 34.49
CA GLY A 72 15.49 7.85 34.08
C GLY A 72 15.82 8.90 33.01
N ILE A 73 17.06 9.40 33.02
CA ILE A 73 17.57 10.41 32.07
C ILE A 73 17.74 9.81 30.66
N ASP A 74 18.09 8.53 30.56
CA ASP A 74 18.40 7.87 29.30
C ASP A 74 17.20 7.15 28.67
N ARG A 75 16.08 7.03 29.39
CA ARG A 75 14.90 6.27 28.94
C ARG A 75 14.38 6.70 27.56
N ASP A 76 14.24 8.00 27.32
CA ASP A 76 13.73 8.50 26.05
C ASP A 76 14.70 8.24 24.88
N SER A 77 16.00 8.30 25.15
CA SER A 77 17.06 7.96 24.19
C SER A 77 17.02 6.47 23.85
N VAL A 78 16.91 5.61 24.87
CA VAL A 78 16.82 4.15 24.71
C VAL A 78 15.58 3.75 23.91
N ILE A 79 14.43 4.36 24.17
CA ILE A 79 13.19 4.10 23.44
C ILE A 79 13.32 4.51 21.98
N SER A 80 13.90 5.69 21.72
CA SER A 80 14.12 6.18 20.37
C SER A 80 15.08 5.27 19.60
N GLY A 81 16.19 4.85 20.23
CA GLY A 81 17.12 3.89 19.64
C GLY A 81 16.48 2.52 19.38
N LEU A 82 15.65 2.03 20.31
CA LEU A 82 14.89 0.79 20.12
C LEU A 82 13.96 0.92 18.90
N ARG A 83 13.20 2.01 18.80
CA ARG A 83 12.33 2.29 17.65
C ARG A 83 13.11 2.22 16.34
N ASP A 84 14.25 2.89 16.26
CA ASP A 84 15.09 2.95 15.06
C ASP A 84 15.65 1.57 14.67
N VAL A 85 16.07 0.77 15.65
CA VAL A 85 16.56 -0.60 15.42
C VAL A 85 15.45 -1.48 14.84
N ILE A 86 14.25 -1.40 15.41
CA ILE A 86 13.10 -2.20 14.98
C ILE A 86 12.65 -1.77 13.58
N GLU A 87 12.57 -0.46 13.33
CA GLU A 87 12.27 0.10 12.01
C GLU A 87 13.25 -0.42 10.94
N LYS A 88 14.55 -0.37 11.23
CA LYS A 88 15.58 -0.86 10.31
C LYS A 88 15.47 -2.36 10.05
N ARG A 89 15.20 -3.18 11.06
CA ARG A 89 15.04 -4.64 10.90
C ARG A 89 13.89 -4.96 9.97
N VAL A 90 12.74 -4.37 10.24
CA VAL A 90 11.52 -4.59 9.49
C VAL A 90 11.68 -4.13 8.02
N ASN A 91 12.36 -3.01 7.80
CA ASN A 91 12.71 -2.55 6.45
C ASN A 91 13.58 -3.54 5.67
N LEU A 92 14.51 -4.26 6.33
CA LEU A 92 15.36 -5.26 5.68
C LEU A 92 14.56 -6.49 5.20
N PHE A 93 13.45 -6.82 5.86
CA PHE A 93 12.58 -7.93 5.47
C PHE A 93 11.56 -7.55 4.38
N GLY A 94 11.63 -6.32 3.85
CA GLY A 94 10.82 -5.90 2.71
C GLY A 94 9.40 -5.48 3.06
N VAL A 95 9.12 -5.16 4.33
CA VAL A 95 7.84 -4.57 4.73
C VAL A 95 7.78 -3.16 4.18
N ALA A 96 6.77 -2.90 3.35
CA ALA A 96 6.73 -1.67 2.56
C ALA A 96 6.45 -0.41 3.39
N GLU A 97 5.73 -0.52 4.52
CA GLU A 97 5.29 0.60 5.35
C GLU A 97 5.10 0.15 6.82
N PRO A 98 6.18 -0.02 7.60
CA PRO A 98 6.04 -0.34 9.02
C PRO A 98 5.72 0.89 9.85
N SER A 99 4.74 0.77 10.75
CA SER A 99 4.38 1.83 11.70
C SER A 99 4.84 1.42 13.10
N ILE A 100 5.79 2.17 13.67
CA ILE A 100 6.32 1.92 15.00
C ILE A 100 6.02 3.13 15.88
N VAL A 101 5.17 2.93 16.88
CA VAL A 101 4.71 3.97 17.80
C VAL A 101 5.07 3.60 19.23
N THR A 102 5.59 4.58 19.97
CA THR A 102 5.92 4.44 21.38
C THR A 102 4.78 5.02 22.20
N ALA A 103 4.21 4.23 23.11
CA ALA A 103 3.18 4.66 24.05
C ALA A 103 3.73 4.60 25.48
N LYS A 104 3.41 5.60 26.29
CA LYS A 104 3.74 5.64 27.72
C LYS A 104 2.46 5.62 28.53
N GLU A 105 2.33 4.65 29.42
CA GLU A 105 1.22 4.52 30.36
C GLU A 105 1.76 4.54 31.78
N GLY A 106 1.70 5.70 32.44
CA GLY A 106 2.35 5.90 33.74
C GLY A 106 3.87 5.74 33.64
N ASP A 107 4.40 4.75 34.38
CA ASP A 107 5.82 4.38 34.35
C ASP A 107 6.14 3.27 33.33
N ASN A 108 5.11 2.67 32.72
CA ASN A 108 5.29 1.61 31.75
C ASN A 108 5.43 2.17 30.34
N TYR A 109 6.37 1.59 29.59
CA TYR A 109 6.60 1.93 28.19
C TYR A 109 6.17 0.77 27.31
N ARG A 110 5.43 1.09 26.25
CA ARG A 110 4.99 0.13 25.25
C ARG A 110 5.47 0.54 23.88
N LEU A 111 5.88 -0.45 23.09
CA LEU A 111 6.18 -0.30 21.67
C LEU A 111 5.11 -1.01 20.87
N ILE A 112 4.37 -0.24 20.09
CA ILE A 112 3.33 -0.73 19.20
C ILE A 112 3.95 -0.81 17.80
N VAL A 113 3.92 -2.01 17.22
CA VAL A 113 4.50 -2.30 15.92
C VAL A 113 3.41 -2.83 15.00
N GLU A 114 3.18 -2.15 13.90
CA GLU A 114 2.19 -2.53 12.89
C GLU A 114 2.90 -2.82 11.57
N LEU A 115 2.68 -4.03 11.07
CA LEU A 115 3.31 -4.52 9.84
C LEU A 115 2.23 -4.84 8.81
N ALA A 116 2.15 -4.01 7.77
CA ALA A 116 1.25 -4.25 6.65
C ALA A 116 1.73 -5.43 5.78
N GLY A 117 0.80 -6.29 5.35
CA GLY A 117 1.10 -7.40 4.44
C GLY A 117 1.64 -8.66 5.08
N ILE A 118 2.05 -8.63 6.36
CA ILE A 118 2.41 -9.83 7.11
C ILE A 118 1.16 -10.37 7.80
N LYS A 119 0.77 -11.60 7.48
CA LYS A 119 -0.42 -12.24 8.05
C LYS A 119 -0.09 -13.21 9.18
N ASP A 120 1.13 -13.73 9.22
CA ASP A 120 1.59 -14.64 10.26
C ASP A 120 2.30 -13.86 11.38
N VAL A 121 1.72 -13.90 12.57
CA VAL A 121 2.27 -13.28 13.79
C VAL A 121 3.66 -13.86 14.11
N LYS A 122 3.89 -15.15 13.87
CA LYS A 122 5.18 -15.80 14.15
C LYS A 122 6.27 -15.30 13.22
N GLU A 123 5.92 -15.05 11.96
CA GLU A 123 6.83 -14.45 10.98
C GLU A 123 7.19 -13.02 11.39
N ALA A 124 6.21 -12.21 11.78
CA ALA A 124 6.42 -10.86 12.30
C ALA A 124 7.34 -10.84 13.53
N VAL A 125 7.11 -11.74 14.49
CA VAL A 125 7.97 -11.87 15.69
C VAL A 125 9.38 -12.29 15.33
N ASN A 126 9.58 -13.21 14.37
CA ASN A 126 10.91 -13.63 13.94
C ASN A 126 11.69 -12.50 13.26
N GLN A 127 11.02 -11.68 12.45
CA GLN A 127 11.64 -10.53 11.80
C GLN A 127 12.10 -9.47 12.81
N ILE A 128 11.36 -9.29 13.89
CA ILE A 128 11.69 -8.34 14.96
C ILE A 128 12.73 -8.92 15.94
N GLY A 129 12.56 -10.18 16.34
CA GLY A 129 13.26 -10.84 17.44
C GLY A 129 14.61 -11.48 17.10
N SER A 130 14.96 -11.57 15.81
CA SER A 130 16.29 -12.07 15.40
C SER A 130 17.38 -11.13 15.93
N THR A 131 18.05 -11.56 17.00
CA THR A 131 19.25 -10.93 17.56
C THR A 131 20.45 -11.67 16.96
N PRO A 132 21.51 -10.99 16.46
CA PRO A 132 22.74 -11.66 16.05
C PRO A 132 23.44 -12.36 17.23
#